data_AF-A0AA37I2N3-F1
#
_entry.id   AF-A0AA37I2N3-F1
#
_cell.length_a   1.000
_cell.length_b   1.000
_cell.length_c   1.000
_cell.angle_alpha   90.00
_cell.angle_beta   90.00
_cell.angle_gamma   90.00
#
_symmetry.space_group_name_H-M   'P 1'
#
loop_
_entity.id
_entity.type
_entity.pdbx_description
1 polymer ?
#
loop_
_entity_poly.entity_id
_entity_poly.type
_entity_poly.pdbx_seq_one_letter_code
_entity_poly.pdbx_strand_id
1 'polypeptide(L)'
;MVRRNGQIEQGRPEWMVGAHCKNHNKYSIGVCYEGGLNCLDLPADTRTPEQKAALRQLLTELHSRYPKAVIVGHHDLNPMKACPCIESVTKEYADLQP
;
A
#
# COMPACT_ATOMS: atom_id res chain seq x y z
N MET A 1 -6.47 5.85 -2.96
CA MET A 1 -6.04 5.24 -4.23
C MET A 1 -4.98 6.14 -4.83
N VAL A 2 -3.82 5.62 -5.19
CA VAL A 2 -2.77 6.36 -5.91
C VAL A 2 -2.91 6.05 -7.39
N ARG A 3 -3.41 7.02 -8.15
CA ARG A 3 -3.63 6.94 -9.60
C ARG A 3 -2.31 6.87 -10.35
N ARG A 4 -2.33 6.41 -11.61
CA ARG A 4 -1.11 6.29 -12.44
C ARG A 4 -0.30 7.58 -12.58
N ASN A 5 -0.94 8.74 -12.49
CA ASN A 5 -0.30 10.06 -12.55
C ASN A 5 0.22 10.56 -11.17
N GLY A 6 0.17 9.72 -10.13
CA GLY A 6 0.57 10.08 -8.77
C GLY A 6 -0.51 10.80 -7.95
N GLN A 7 -1.67 11.14 -8.53
CA GLN A 7 -2.76 11.75 -7.77
C GLN A 7 -3.27 10.79 -6.69
N ILE A 8 -3.41 11.31 -5.47
CA ILE A 8 -3.96 10.58 -4.33
C ILE A 8 -5.44 10.93 -4.19
N GLU A 9 -6.29 9.93 -4.33
CA GLU A 9 -7.72 10.04 -4.04
C GLU A 9 -8.03 9.38 -2.69
N GLN A 10 -8.63 10.14 -1.79
CA GLN A 10 -9.04 9.62 -0.50
C GLN A 10 -10.25 8.69 -0.66
N GLY A 11 -10.14 7.49 -0.07
CA GLY A 11 -11.24 6.53 0.02
C GLY A 11 -12.04 6.73 1.31
N ARG A 12 -12.24 5.64 2.07
CA ARG A 12 -12.79 5.76 3.43
C ARG A 12 -11.91 6.65 4.30
N PRO A 13 -12.49 7.45 5.21
CA PRO A 13 -11.71 8.25 6.15
C PRO A 13 -10.90 7.33 7.09
N GLU A 14 -9.77 7.84 7.59
CA GLU A 14 -8.77 7.06 8.35
C GLU A 14 -9.34 6.39 9.62
N TRP A 15 -10.33 7.01 10.27
CA TRP A 15 -10.98 6.49 11.48
C TRP A 15 -12.04 5.41 11.22
N MET A 16 -12.43 5.20 9.96
CA MET A 16 -13.47 4.25 9.60
C MET A 16 -12.87 2.89 9.25
N VAL A 17 -13.46 1.82 9.79
CA VAL A 17 -13.03 0.45 9.50
C VAL A 17 -13.10 0.13 8.00
N GLY A 18 -12.00 -0.38 7.45
CA GLY A 18 -11.82 -0.71 6.05
C GLY A 18 -12.40 -2.07 5.64
N ALA A 19 -12.17 -2.44 4.38
CA ALA A 19 -12.51 -3.76 3.81
C ALA A 19 -11.44 -4.20 2.80
N HIS A 20 -10.16 -4.09 3.20
CA HIS A 20 -8.98 -4.28 2.35
C HIS A 20 -8.18 -5.55 2.68
N CYS A 21 -8.13 -5.96 3.95
CA CYS A 21 -7.39 -7.14 4.40
C CYS A 21 -8.16 -7.89 5.48
N LYS A 22 -8.61 -9.12 5.17
CA LYS A 22 -9.38 -9.97 6.08
C LYS A 22 -8.61 -10.13 7.41
N ASN A 23 -9.32 -10.03 8.53
CA ASN A 23 -8.77 -10.07 9.91
C ASN A 23 -7.89 -8.87 10.33
N HIS A 24 -7.51 -7.97 9.41
CA HIS A 24 -6.68 -6.80 9.71
C HIS A 24 -7.42 -5.45 9.50
N ASN A 25 -8.62 -5.46 8.89
CA ASN A 25 -9.42 -4.27 8.58
C ASN A 25 -9.66 -3.30 9.76
N LYS A 26 -9.81 -3.83 10.98
CA LYS A 26 -10.17 -3.03 12.17
C LYS A 26 -9.01 -2.17 12.69
N TYR A 27 -7.77 -2.57 12.42
CA TYR A 27 -6.57 -1.98 13.04
C TYR A 27 -5.54 -1.52 12.00
N SER A 28 -5.95 -1.30 10.75
CA SER A 28 -5.05 -0.90 9.67
C SER A 28 -5.71 0.06 8.69
N ILE A 29 -4.88 0.88 8.05
CA ILE A 29 -5.28 1.76 6.95
C ILE A 29 -4.85 1.10 5.63
N GLY A 30 -5.80 0.93 4.71
CA GLY A 30 -5.53 0.36 3.39
C GLY A 30 -5.06 1.43 2.40
N VAL A 31 -3.83 1.30 1.89
CA VAL A 31 -3.31 2.10 0.78
C VAL A 31 -3.27 1.22 -0.48
N CYS A 32 -3.79 1.73 -1.59
CA CYS A 32 -3.85 1.03 -2.87
C CYS A 32 -3.30 1.94 -3.97
N TYR A 33 -2.60 1.36 -4.94
CA TYR A 33 -2.21 2.00 -6.18
C TYR A 33 -2.91 1.33 -7.37
N GLU A 34 -3.13 2.08 -8.43
CA GLU A 34 -3.73 1.57 -9.66
C GLU A 34 -2.73 0.73 -10.47
N GLY A 35 -3.07 -0.53 -10.74
CA GLY A 35 -2.23 -1.49 -11.47
C GLY A 35 -2.05 -2.80 -10.71
N GLY A 36 -0.94 -3.48 -10.96
CA GLY A 36 -0.58 -4.74 -10.29
C GLY A 36 -0.63 -5.97 -11.21
N LEU A 37 -1.06 -5.81 -12.47
CA LEU A 37 -1.09 -6.86 -13.48
C LEU A 37 -0.34 -6.38 -14.74
N ASN A 38 0.43 -7.27 -15.36
CA ASN A 38 1.07 -7.01 -16.66
C ASN A 38 0.09 -7.24 -17.83
N CYS A 39 0.56 -7.11 -19.08
CA CYS A 39 -0.26 -7.29 -20.28
C CYS A 39 -0.77 -8.73 -20.52
N LEU A 40 -0.32 -9.70 -19.72
CA LEU A 40 -0.77 -11.10 -19.74
C LEU A 40 -1.67 -11.42 -18.54
N ASP A 41 -2.18 -10.40 -17.84
CA ASP A 41 -2.98 -10.52 -16.61
C ASP A 41 -2.26 -11.26 -15.47
N LEU A 42 -0.92 -11.28 -15.49
CA LEU A 42 -0.10 -11.86 -14.42
C LEU A 42 0.31 -10.79 -13.41
N PRO A 43 0.36 -11.12 -12.09
CA PRO A 43 0.84 -10.19 -11.06
C PRO A 43 2.24 -9.63 -11.36
N ALA A 44 2.36 -8.31 -11.33
CA ALA A 44 3.63 -7.61 -11.54
C ALA A 44 3.62 -6.21 -10.88
N ASP A 45 4.77 -5.71 -10.44
CA ASP A 45 4.90 -4.30 -10.04
C ASP A 45 4.81 -3.41 -11.28
N THR A 46 3.65 -2.77 -11.47
CA THR A 46 3.41 -1.87 -12.61
C THR A 46 3.36 -0.40 -12.21
N ARG A 47 3.85 -0.06 -11.01
CA ARG A 47 3.81 1.31 -10.50
C ARG A 47 4.64 2.25 -11.38
N THR A 48 4.07 3.40 -11.68
CA THR A 48 4.79 4.51 -12.33
C THR A 48 5.74 5.20 -11.34
N PRO A 49 6.75 5.95 -11.82
CA PRO A 49 7.59 6.79 -10.96
C PRO A 49 6.78 7.75 -10.09
N GLU A 50 5.73 8.35 -10.64
CA GLU A 50 4.83 9.28 -9.94
C GLU A 50 4.07 8.57 -8.82
N GLN A 51 3.59 7.33 -9.07
CA GLN A 51 2.96 6.52 -8.04
C GLN A 51 3.93 6.16 -6.92
N LYS A 52 5.19 5.81 -7.23
CA LYS A 52 6.20 5.49 -6.22
C LYS A 52 6.51 6.69 -5.34
N ALA A 53 6.66 7.87 -5.92
CA ALA A 53 6.87 9.11 -5.19
C ALA A 53 5.67 9.44 -4.28
N ALA A 54 4.45 9.40 -4.83
CA ALA A 54 3.22 9.69 -4.07
C ALA A 54 2.96 8.68 -2.95
N LEU A 55 3.22 7.38 -3.20
CA LEU A 55 3.13 6.33 -2.17
C LEU A 55 4.10 6.61 -1.03
N ARG A 56 5.38 6.91 -1.33
CA ARG A 56 6.37 7.21 -0.30
C ARG A 56 5.96 8.44 0.52
N GLN A 57 5.52 9.52 -0.12
CA GLN A 57 5.01 10.70 0.59
C GLN A 57 3.84 10.36 1.51
N LEU A 58 2.83 9.66 1.00
CA LEU A 58 1.64 9.28 1.77
C LEU A 58 2.00 8.39 2.97
N LEU A 59 2.90 7.42 2.78
CA LEU A 59 3.35 6.53 3.85
C LEU A 59 4.12 7.29 4.93
N THR A 60 4.98 8.26 4.56
CA THR A 60 5.64 9.16 5.52
C THR A 60 4.63 9.98 6.32
N GLU A 61 3.62 10.56 5.67
CA GLU A 61 2.57 11.36 6.32
C GLU A 61 1.65 10.53 7.24
N LEU A 62 1.38 9.28 6.87
CA LEU A 62 0.66 8.35 7.74
C LEU A 62 1.54 7.93 8.93
N HIS A 63 2.80 7.59 8.69
CA HIS A 63 3.70 7.15 9.75
C HIS A 63 4.01 8.26 10.76
N SER A 64 4.07 9.53 10.34
CA SER A 64 4.21 10.65 11.29
C SER A 64 3.02 10.79 12.25
N ARG A 65 1.81 10.45 11.80
CA ARG A 65 0.59 10.43 12.62
C ARG A 65 0.43 9.13 13.42
N TYR A 66 0.98 8.03 12.91
CA TYR A 66 0.89 6.69 13.49
C TYR A 66 2.29 6.07 13.64
N PRO A 67 3.16 6.61 14.51
CA PRO A 67 4.60 6.28 14.55
C PRO A 67 4.92 4.86 15.02
N LYS A 68 3.93 4.09 15.48
CA LYS A 68 4.09 2.67 15.84
C LYS A 68 3.54 1.72 14.77
N ALA A 69 2.97 2.26 13.69
CA ALA A 69 2.40 1.45 12.62
C ALA A 69 3.53 0.86 11.77
N VAL A 70 3.44 -0.45 11.52
CA VAL A 70 4.31 -1.16 10.59
C VAL A 70 3.78 -1.04 9.17
N ILE A 71 4.67 -0.84 8.20
CA ILE A 71 4.31 -0.75 6.77
C ILE A 71 4.51 -2.13 6.16
N VAL A 72 3.42 -2.76 5.74
CA VAL A 72 3.40 -4.14 5.21
C VAL A 72 2.58 -4.22 3.93
N GLY A 73 2.91 -5.19 3.08
CA GLY A 73 2.11 -5.60 1.95
C GLY A 73 0.98 -6.55 2.36
N HIS A 74 -0.04 -6.68 1.51
CA HIS A 74 -1.10 -7.67 1.74
C HIS A 74 -0.54 -9.10 1.72
N HIS A 75 0.47 -9.38 0.88
CA HIS A 75 1.19 -10.65 0.83
C HIS A 75 1.84 -11.00 2.18
N ASP A 76 2.40 -10.02 2.88
CA ASP A 76 3.06 -10.22 4.18
C ASP A 76 2.06 -10.71 5.25
N LEU A 77 0.78 -10.33 5.12
CA LEU A 77 -0.31 -10.75 6.01
C LEU A 77 -1.05 -11.99 5.49
N ASN A 78 -0.96 -12.28 4.19
CA ASN A 78 -1.58 -13.42 3.54
C ASN A 78 -0.73 -13.87 2.34
N PRO A 79 0.17 -14.86 2.53
CA PRO A 79 1.08 -15.32 1.48
C PRO A 79 0.39 -15.88 0.23
N MET A 80 -0.90 -16.21 0.30
CA MET A 80 -1.69 -16.66 -0.85
C MET A 80 -2.06 -15.53 -1.82
N LYS A 81 -1.79 -14.26 -1.47
CA LYS A 81 -2.09 -13.10 -2.30
C LYS A 81 -0.82 -12.57 -2.94
N ALA A 82 -0.84 -12.30 -4.25
CA ALA A 82 0.27 -11.61 -4.90
C ALA A 82 0.33 -10.11 -4.56
N CYS A 83 -0.81 -9.51 -4.20
CA CYS A 83 -0.91 -8.09 -3.84
C CYS A 83 0.06 -7.73 -2.69
N PRO A 84 0.83 -6.62 -2.79
CA PRO A 84 0.71 -5.54 -3.77
C PRO A 84 1.59 -5.71 -5.01
N CYS A 85 2.03 -6.92 -5.33
CA CYS A 85 2.89 -7.25 -6.47
C CYS A 85 4.26 -6.58 -6.40
N ILE A 86 4.68 -6.20 -5.19
CA ILE A 86 6.00 -5.65 -4.86
C ILE A 86 6.80 -6.78 -4.22
N GLU A 87 8.08 -6.94 -4.58
CA GLU A 87 8.93 -8.03 -4.08
C GLU A 87 8.96 -8.11 -2.55
N SER A 88 9.13 -6.96 -1.88
CA SER A 88 9.03 -6.87 -0.42
C SER A 88 8.74 -5.43 0.01
N VAL A 89 7.53 -5.20 0.52
CA VAL A 89 7.12 -3.89 1.03
C VAL A 89 7.92 -3.50 2.28
N THR A 90 8.16 -4.47 3.16
CA THR A 90 8.93 -4.26 4.39
C THR A 90 10.36 -3.84 4.10
N LYS A 91 11.01 -4.41 3.07
CA LYS A 91 12.34 -3.98 2.62
C LYS A 91 12.32 -2.63 1.90
N GLU A 92 11.34 -2.38 1.01
CA GLU A 92 11.26 -1.15 0.22
C GLU A 92 11.10 0.11 1.11
N TYR A 93 10.36 -0.01 2.22
CA TYR A 93 10.12 1.08 3.16
C TYR A 93 10.80 0.86 4.51
N ALA A 94 11.91 0.13 4.54
CA ALA A 94 12.63 -0.18 5.77
C ALA A 94 13.04 1.06 6.58
N ASP A 95 13.30 2.18 5.89
CA ASP A 95 13.66 3.47 6.49
C ASP A 95 12.49 4.21 7.15
N LEU A 96 11.25 3.77 6.89
CA LEU A 96 10.02 4.32 7.46
C LEU A 96 9.38 3.39 8.50
N GLN A 97 10.00 2.24 8.78
CA GLN A 97 9.52 1.33 9.83
C GLN A 97 9.81 1.93 11.22
N PRO A 98 8.98 1.60 12.24
CA PRO A 98 9.23 2.00 13.62
C PRO A 98 10.48 1.35 14.23
#